data_AF-A0AAN8WRE3-F1
#
_entry.id   AF-A0AAN8WRE3-F1
#
_cell.length_a   1.000
_cell.length_b   1.000
_cell.length_c   1.000
_cell.angle_alpha   90.00
_cell.angle_beta   90.00
_cell.angle_gamma   90.00
#
_symmetry.space_group_name_H-M   'P 1'
#
loop_
_entity.id
_entity.type
_entity.pdbx_description
1 polymer ?
#
loop_
_entity_poly.entity_id
_entity_poly.type
_entity_poly.pdbx_seq_one_letter_code
_entity_poly.pdbx_strand_id
1 'polypeptide(L)'
;MPADYSALWLHIIYVTLCCSVFIMQPLVVVIYTLYKVCMYRWLGCRGCISTCVTVPLDQVVAIWNRYQSVLSRSGSITNENSNEYLLQDRQRNRDLRYAHPPSEDYLLKCREKEVRFRGVSQLCTSTLGHFLFLTLLLVIASKANVVERFRLNKAVTDTMLNGACLDKDRFLDPCIDTESFEVCNQNLDPTYMPFKNISNKDEWWTWANSELLALTYNDDDTYSAFSVFCDTNSVIIGKPRIRKYDVYSEECAAAKFKVEENTSFADVLKVKTCYPDYIDVSNLLGFRSSMNKEDEWDSHFLAVYHGLFSQYSYTKDKINLPSSRYSAILMLLLLKANNWIDNSTRAVVTEYTLYHPTFKLYTDISLLVEFPSVSGAKATEHIWSTDVERYRGGWAYVCIFAEMMLLAIAMYYFYNTVIYLYSCQGRIWHSFWGILDFLMTVFSWSYVVCLMLRVQIAEDIMWQLRVAYFRTFVNLKSLVTWDMILEAHMGVMLAIHLLRCLSLMKYVPRLRRLGLILARATKDVLIVT
;
A
#
# COMPACT_ATOMS: atom_id res chain seq x y z
N MET A 1 -22.29 -19.62 -3.84
CA MET A 1 -21.20 -18.63 -4.01
C MET A 1 -21.76 -17.50 -4.86
N PRO A 2 -21.98 -16.28 -4.34
CA PRO A 2 -22.28 -15.16 -5.20
C PRO A 2 -21.01 -14.86 -6.02
N ALA A 3 -21.13 -14.84 -7.34
CA ALA A 3 -20.05 -14.41 -8.21
C ALA A 3 -19.80 -12.91 -7.97
N ASP A 4 -18.57 -12.54 -7.63
CA ASP A 4 -18.20 -11.13 -7.45
C ASP A 4 -18.33 -10.41 -8.80
N TYR A 5 -19.45 -9.72 -8.99
CA TYR A 5 -19.84 -9.08 -10.25
C TYR A 5 -18.74 -8.15 -10.79
N SER A 6 -18.00 -7.49 -9.92
CA SER A 6 -16.91 -6.57 -10.26
C SER A 6 -15.74 -7.19 -11.01
N ALA A 7 -15.29 -8.39 -10.62
CA ALA A 7 -14.22 -9.11 -11.32
C ALA A 7 -14.70 -9.55 -12.70
N LEU A 8 -15.96 -10.01 -12.80
CA LEU A 8 -16.61 -10.31 -14.07
C LEU A 8 -16.69 -9.08 -14.97
N TRP A 9 -17.08 -7.92 -14.42
CA TRP A 9 -17.13 -6.65 -15.15
C TRP A 9 -15.77 -6.25 -15.71
N LEU A 10 -14.70 -6.35 -14.91
CA LEU A 10 -13.34 -6.06 -15.39
C LEU A 10 -12.89 -7.04 -16.49
N HIS A 11 -13.19 -8.33 -16.35
CA HIS A 11 -12.93 -9.31 -17.40
C HIS A 11 -13.72 -9.03 -18.68
N ILE A 12 -15.01 -8.67 -18.58
CA ILE A 12 -15.84 -8.30 -19.73
C ILE A 12 -15.29 -7.05 -20.41
N ILE A 13 -14.90 -6.02 -19.64
CA ILE A 13 -14.27 -4.81 -20.18
C ILE A 13 -12.96 -5.15 -20.90
N TYR A 14 -12.11 -5.99 -20.30
CA TYR A 14 -10.86 -6.42 -20.92
C TYR A 14 -11.08 -7.20 -22.22
N VAL A 15 -11.98 -8.18 -22.21
CA VAL A 15 -12.28 -9.01 -23.38
C VAL A 15 -12.94 -8.17 -24.48
N THR A 16 -13.87 -7.28 -24.15
CA THR A 16 -14.49 -6.38 -25.14
C THR A 16 -13.46 -5.41 -25.75
N LEU A 17 -12.54 -4.88 -24.94
CA LEU A 17 -11.46 -4.03 -25.43
C LEU A 17 -10.50 -4.82 -26.34
N CYS A 18 -10.10 -6.02 -25.96
CA CYS A 18 -9.28 -6.91 -26.80
C CYS A 18 -9.97 -7.25 -28.13
N CYS A 19 -11.25 -7.66 -28.09
CA CYS A 19 -12.06 -7.92 -29.28
C CYS A 19 -12.17 -6.67 -30.16
N SER A 20 -12.34 -5.49 -29.58
CA SER A 20 -12.45 -4.24 -30.35
C SER A 20 -11.15 -3.91 -31.10
N VAL A 21 -9.99 -4.04 -30.44
CA VAL A 21 -8.69 -3.64 -30.98
C VAL A 21 -8.15 -4.69 -31.97
N PHE A 22 -8.20 -5.97 -31.61
CA PHE A 22 -7.56 -7.03 -32.38
C PHE A 22 -8.48 -7.70 -33.41
N ILE A 23 -9.80 -7.63 -33.25
CA ILE A 23 -10.76 -8.27 -34.16
C ILE A 23 -11.53 -7.21 -34.92
N MET A 24 -12.31 -6.37 -34.25
CA MET A 24 -13.26 -5.48 -34.92
C MET A 24 -12.58 -4.40 -35.78
N GLN A 25 -11.56 -3.70 -35.26
CA GLN A 25 -10.84 -2.69 -36.03
C GLN A 25 -10.21 -3.24 -37.32
N PRO A 26 -9.43 -4.33 -37.30
CA PRO A 26 -8.90 -4.90 -38.55
C PRO A 26 -9.99 -5.43 -39.48
N LEU A 27 -11.07 -6.01 -38.95
CA LEU A 27 -12.21 -6.47 -39.77
C LEU A 27 -12.90 -5.30 -40.49
N VAL A 28 -13.10 -4.17 -39.81
CA VAL A 28 -13.66 -2.95 -40.40
C VAL A 28 -12.74 -2.39 -41.48
N VAL A 29 -11.42 -2.40 -41.26
CA VAL A 29 -10.45 -1.97 -42.28
C VAL A 29 -10.52 -2.89 -43.51
N VAL A 30 -10.60 -4.21 -43.32
CA VAL A 30 -10.73 -5.17 -44.42
C VAL A 30 -12.06 -5.01 -45.17
N ILE A 31 -13.19 -4.89 -44.47
CA ILE A 31 -14.50 -4.67 -45.10
C ILE A 31 -14.52 -3.34 -45.87
N TYR A 32 -14.00 -2.26 -45.28
CA TYR A 32 -13.96 -0.94 -45.92
C TYR A 32 -13.08 -0.94 -47.17
N THR A 33 -11.91 -1.57 -47.10
CA THR A 33 -11.00 -1.70 -48.26
C THR A 33 -11.63 -2.57 -49.36
N LEU A 34 -12.26 -3.69 -49.02
CA LEU A 34 -12.98 -4.53 -49.99
C LEU A 34 -14.18 -3.81 -50.61
N TYR A 35 -14.98 -3.10 -49.81
CA TYR A 35 -16.09 -2.26 -50.29
C TYR A 35 -15.58 -1.20 -51.26
N LYS A 36 -14.50 -0.48 -50.93
CA LYS A 36 -13.90 0.53 -51.80
C LYS A 36 -13.35 -0.07 -53.09
N VAL A 37 -12.68 -1.22 -53.02
CA VAL A 37 -12.16 -1.94 -54.20
C VAL A 37 -13.30 -2.43 -55.10
N CYS A 38 -14.38 -2.99 -54.52
CA CYS A 38 -15.57 -3.40 -55.27
C CYS A 38 -16.28 -2.21 -55.92
N MET A 39 -16.51 -1.13 -55.17
CA MET A 39 -17.11 0.11 -55.70
C MET A 39 -16.27 0.69 -56.85
N TYR A 40 -14.95 0.70 -56.70
CA TYR A 40 -14.03 1.20 -57.72
C TYR A 40 -14.02 0.33 -58.98
N ARG A 41 -14.03 -1.00 -58.81
CA ARG A 41 -13.97 -1.96 -59.92
C ARG A 41 -15.31 -2.16 -60.64
N TRP A 42 -16.44 -1.92 -59.98
CA TRP A 42 -17.76 -2.26 -60.51
C TRP A 42 -18.64 -1.06 -60.86
N LEU A 43 -18.50 0.08 -60.17
CA LEU A 43 -19.37 1.26 -60.37
C LEU A 43 -18.70 2.43 -61.10
N GLY A 44 -17.38 2.43 -61.32
CA GLY A 44 -16.70 3.47 -62.10
C GLY A 44 -16.88 4.92 -61.57
N CYS A 45 -17.36 5.10 -60.34
CA CYS A 45 -17.66 6.41 -59.76
C CYS A 45 -16.38 7.15 -59.36
N ARG A 46 -16.02 8.17 -60.17
CA ARG A 46 -14.85 9.06 -60.03
C ARG A 46 -14.98 10.20 -59.00
N GLY A 47 -15.99 10.20 -58.13
CA GLY A 47 -16.33 11.36 -57.29
C GLY A 47 -16.24 11.12 -55.80
N CYS A 48 -15.59 12.06 -55.10
CA CYS A 48 -15.53 12.27 -53.64
C CYS A 48 -14.48 11.46 -52.85
N ILE A 49 -13.23 11.87 -53.03
CA ILE A 49 -12.19 11.70 -52.00
C ILE A 49 -12.42 12.76 -50.93
N SER A 50 -12.88 12.33 -49.75
CA SER A 50 -12.89 13.14 -48.54
C SER A 50 -11.46 13.37 -48.06
N THR A 51 -11.23 14.61 -47.63
CA THR A 51 -9.96 15.21 -47.23
C THR A 51 -9.35 14.56 -46.00
N CYS A 52 -8.49 13.56 -46.18
CA CYS A 52 -7.47 13.18 -45.20
C CYS A 52 -6.27 12.58 -45.96
N VAL A 53 -5.20 13.36 -46.03
CA VAL A 53 -3.86 13.06 -46.57
C VAL A 53 -3.60 11.58 -46.86
N THR A 54 -3.89 11.17 -48.09
CA THR A 54 -3.11 10.19 -48.85
C THR A 54 -3.05 10.76 -50.25
N VAL A 55 -1.87 10.77 -50.85
CA VAL A 55 -1.69 11.15 -52.25
C VAL A 55 -2.76 10.40 -53.05
N PRO A 56 -3.64 11.09 -53.82
CA PRO A 56 -4.76 10.43 -54.48
C PRO A 56 -4.22 9.24 -55.27
N LEU A 57 -4.83 8.07 -55.10
CA LEU A 57 -4.39 6.83 -55.74
C LEU A 57 -4.24 7.02 -57.25
N ASP A 58 -5.02 7.94 -57.83
CA ASP A 58 -4.97 8.40 -59.21
C ASP A 58 -3.60 8.98 -59.60
N GLN A 59 -2.95 9.75 -58.71
CA GLN A 59 -1.59 10.25 -58.92
C GLN A 59 -0.57 9.12 -58.81
N VAL A 60 -0.72 8.19 -57.86
CA VAL A 60 0.20 7.05 -57.71
C VAL A 60 0.08 6.09 -58.89
N VAL A 61 -1.13 5.80 -59.34
CA VAL A 61 -1.41 4.98 -60.53
C VAL A 61 -0.98 5.70 -61.80
N ALA A 62 -1.13 7.03 -61.91
CA ALA A 62 -0.60 7.80 -63.03
C ALA A 62 0.94 7.83 -63.05
N ILE A 63 1.59 7.94 -61.89
CA ILE A 63 3.05 7.85 -61.74
C ILE A 63 3.53 6.43 -62.06
N TRP A 64 2.86 5.41 -61.53
CA TRP A 64 3.16 4.00 -61.79
C TRP A 64 2.97 3.64 -63.26
N ASN A 65 1.88 4.08 -63.89
CA ASN A 65 1.65 3.89 -65.32
C ASN A 65 2.63 4.69 -66.18
N ARG A 66 3.05 5.89 -65.75
CA ARG A 66 4.18 6.63 -66.37
C ARG A 66 5.49 5.86 -66.22
N TYR A 67 5.76 5.26 -65.07
CA TYR A 67 6.98 4.49 -64.84
C TYR A 67 6.98 3.19 -65.64
N GLN A 68 5.85 2.48 -65.67
CA GLN A 68 5.64 1.24 -66.41
C GLN A 68 5.72 1.46 -67.93
N SER A 69 5.20 2.58 -68.44
CA SER A 69 5.30 2.96 -69.86
C SER A 69 6.70 3.44 -70.27
N VAL A 70 7.50 3.95 -69.33
CA VAL A 70 8.92 4.27 -69.53
C VAL A 70 9.77 2.99 -69.53
N LEU A 71 9.48 2.03 -68.65
CA LEU A 71 10.14 0.72 -68.60
C LEU A 71 9.81 -0.18 -69.80
N SER A 72 8.56 -0.16 -70.28
CA SER A 72 8.16 -0.95 -71.46
C SER A 72 8.68 -0.39 -72.79
N ARG A 73 9.08 0.88 -72.85
CA ARG A 73 9.71 1.52 -74.02
C ARG A 73 11.23 1.33 -74.09
N SER A 74 11.85 0.72 -73.07
CA SER A 74 13.28 0.38 -73.05
C SER A 74 13.63 -0.90 -73.82
N GLY A 75 12.66 -1.54 -74.47
CA GLY A 75 12.80 -2.83 -75.12
C GLY A 75 12.39 -2.87 -76.60
N SER A 76 12.90 -1.97 -77.44
CA SER A 76 13.18 -2.24 -78.86
C SER A 76 13.90 -1.05 -79.49
N ILE A 77 15.21 -1.14 -79.63
CA ILE A 77 15.97 -0.19 -80.45
C ILE A 77 15.81 -0.64 -81.90
N THR A 78 14.89 0.00 -82.62
CA THR A 78 14.89 0.02 -84.08
C THR A 78 15.04 1.46 -84.54
N ASN A 79 15.95 1.65 -85.49
CA ASN A 79 16.59 2.91 -85.89
C ASN A 79 15.70 3.80 -86.78
N GLU A 80 14.41 3.93 -86.46
CA GLU A 80 13.53 4.93 -87.05
C GLU A 80 12.89 5.72 -85.91
N ASN A 81 13.35 6.98 -85.76
CA ASN A 81 12.75 8.11 -85.04
C ASN A 81 13.71 8.83 -84.08
N SER A 82 14.83 9.35 -84.61
CA SER A 82 15.66 10.34 -83.90
C SER A 82 14.84 11.54 -83.42
N ASN A 83 13.82 11.94 -84.20
CA ASN A 83 12.93 13.05 -83.89
C ASN A 83 11.94 12.74 -82.75
N GLU A 84 11.42 11.52 -82.65
CA GLU A 84 10.43 11.15 -81.62
C GLU A 84 11.10 10.92 -80.26
N TYR A 85 12.33 10.39 -80.25
CA TYR A 85 13.18 10.36 -79.06
C TYR A 85 13.53 11.78 -78.57
N LEU A 86 13.92 12.67 -79.48
CA LEU A 86 14.16 14.08 -79.18
C LEU A 86 12.91 14.79 -78.64
N LEU A 87 11.73 14.47 -79.16
CA LEU A 87 10.46 15.04 -78.68
C LEU A 87 10.11 14.56 -77.27
N GLN A 88 10.31 13.27 -76.97
CA GLN A 88 10.11 12.72 -75.63
C GLN A 88 11.10 13.28 -74.62
N ASP A 89 12.37 13.45 -75.00
CA ASP A 89 13.38 13.99 -74.10
C ASP A 89 13.17 15.50 -73.87
N ARG A 90 12.64 16.23 -74.87
CA ARG A 90 12.16 17.61 -74.70
C ARG A 90 10.91 17.70 -73.83
N GLN A 91 9.97 16.77 -73.95
CA GLN A 91 8.79 16.72 -73.08
C GLN A 91 9.18 16.35 -71.64
N ARG A 92 10.06 15.38 -71.46
CA ARG A 92 10.66 15.03 -70.17
C ARG A 92 11.39 16.22 -69.55
N ASN A 93 12.19 16.95 -70.33
CA ASN A 93 12.87 18.16 -69.87
C ASN A 93 11.92 19.33 -69.63
N ARG A 94 10.73 19.37 -70.22
CA ARG A 94 9.67 20.34 -69.89
C ARG A 94 9.00 19.95 -68.58
N ASP A 95 8.62 18.69 -68.42
CA ASP A 95 8.00 18.17 -67.20
C ASP A 95 8.94 18.28 -65.98
N LEU A 96 10.24 17.99 -66.16
CA LEU A 96 11.26 18.15 -65.13
C LEU A 96 11.53 19.61 -64.79
N ARG A 97 11.37 20.54 -65.76
CA ARG A 97 11.40 21.99 -65.48
C ARG A 97 10.22 22.43 -64.62
N TYR A 98 9.06 21.78 -64.73
CA TYR A 98 7.90 22.05 -63.88
C TYR A 98 7.93 21.30 -62.53
N ALA A 99 8.82 20.32 -62.37
CA ALA A 99 9.01 19.55 -61.14
C ALA A 99 9.94 20.29 -60.15
N HIS A 100 9.58 21.51 -59.79
CA HIS A 100 10.23 22.22 -58.69
C HIS A 100 9.74 21.64 -57.36
N PRO A 101 10.62 21.48 -56.35
CA PRO A 101 10.13 21.30 -55.00
C PRO A 101 9.18 22.46 -54.66
N PRO A 102 8.07 22.21 -53.94
CA PRO A 102 7.19 23.27 -53.49
C PRO A 102 7.99 24.34 -52.73
N SER A 103 7.52 25.59 -52.76
CA SER A 103 8.23 26.72 -52.17
C SER A 103 8.67 26.44 -50.73
N GLU A 104 9.84 26.97 -50.34
CA GLU A 104 10.41 26.72 -49.00
C GLU A 104 9.43 27.10 -47.88
N ASP A 105 8.66 28.17 -48.06
CA ASP A 105 7.58 28.60 -47.16
C ASP A 105 6.50 27.54 -46.95
N TYR A 106 6.15 26.79 -48.02
CA TYR A 106 5.18 25.71 -47.95
C TYR A 106 5.75 24.52 -47.17
N LEU A 107 7.01 24.16 -47.40
CA LEU A 107 7.70 23.09 -46.68
C LEU A 107 7.86 23.40 -45.19
N LEU A 108 8.15 24.65 -44.83
CA LEU A 108 8.21 25.09 -43.43
C LEU A 108 6.85 24.92 -42.73
N LYS A 109 5.75 25.33 -43.36
CA LYS A 109 4.39 25.12 -42.83
C LYS A 109 4.05 23.63 -42.67
N CYS A 110 4.48 22.78 -43.61
CA CYS A 110 4.31 21.33 -43.50
C CYS A 110 5.09 20.74 -42.32
N ARG A 111 6.38 21.11 -42.16
CA ARG A 111 7.22 20.67 -41.03
C ARG A 111 6.65 21.14 -39.69
N GLU A 112 6.18 22.37 -39.60
CA GLU A 112 5.54 22.92 -38.40
C GLU A 112 4.28 22.13 -38.02
N LYS A 113 3.43 21.83 -39.01
CA LYS A 113 2.23 21.00 -38.80
C LYS A 113 2.58 19.59 -38.32
N GLU A 114 3.64 19.01 -38.85
CA GLU A 114 4.09 17.67 -38.47
C GLU A 114 4.69 17.64 -37.05
N VAL A 115 5.50 18.63 -36.68
CA VAL A 115 6.02 18.79 -35.31
C VAL A 115 4.87 18.99 -34.33
N ARG A 116 3.86 19.80 -34.69
CA ARG A 116 2.66 19.99 -33.88
C ARG A 116 1.87 18.69 -33.72
N PHE A 117 1.70 17.92 -34.78
CA PHE A 117 1.01 16.63 -34.74
C PHE A 117 1.75 15.62 -33.84
N ARG A 118 3.07 15.50 -34.00
CA ARG A 118 3.91 14.67 -33.12
C ARG A 118 3.81 15.10 -31.66
N GLY A 119 3.84 16.40 -31.38
CA GLY A 119 3.67 16.94 -30.03
C GLY A 119 2.30 16.61 -29.42
N VAL A 120 1.23 16.70 -30.20
CA VAL A 120 -0.12 16.32 -29.75
C VAL A 120 -0.23 14.81 -29.51
N SER A 121 0.31 13.99 -30.41
CA SER A 121 0.31 12.53 -30.25
C SER A 121 1.09 12.11 -29.00
N GLN A 122 2.26 12.69 -28.76
CA GLN A 122 3.06 12.41 -27.57
C GLN A 122 2.37 12.85 -26.27
N LEU A 123 1.67 14.00 -26.30
CA LEU A 123 0.81 14.43 -25.20
C LEU A 123 -0.27 13.38 -24.92
N CYS A 124 -1.04 12.95 -25.93
CA CYS A 124 -2.10 11.98 -25.76
C CYS A 124 -1.59 10.63 -25.22
N THR A 125 -0.47 10.14 -25.73
CA THR A 125 0.13 8.89 -25.24
C THR A 125 0.62 9.03 -23.79
N SER A 126 1.23 10.17 -23.46
CA SER A 126 1.69 10.46 -22.09
C SER A 126 0.51 10.60 -21.11
N THR A 127 -0.55 11.34 -21.47
CA THR A 127 -1.73 11.51 -20.62
C THR A 127 -2.44 10.17 -20.39
N LEU A 128 -2.62 9.38 -21.45
CA LEU A 128 -3.19 8.05 -21.36
C LEU A 128 -2.35 7.15 -20.44
N GLY A 129 -1.03 7.16 -20.59
CA GLY A 129 -0.12 6.39 -19.73
C GLY A 129 -0.21 6.79 -18.25
N HIS A 130 -0.22 8.09 -17.95
CA HIS A 130 -0.38 8.58 -16.57
C HIS A 130 -1.75 8.21 -15.98
N PHE A 131 -2.81 8.29 -16.78
CA PHE A 131 -4.16 7.89 -16.36
C PHE A 131 -4.22 6.40 -16.04
N LEU A 132 -3.72 5.54 -16.95
CA LEU A 132 -3.68 4.09 -16.73
C LEU A 132 -2.86 3.73 -15.49
N PHE A 133 -1.69 4.33 -15.32
CA PHE A 133 -0.87 4.08 -14.14
C PHE A 133 -1.54 4.57 -12.84
N LEU A 134 -2.23 5.72 -12.87
CA LEU A 134 -3.00 6.19 -11.73
C LEU A 134 -4.13 5.21 -11.39
N THR A 135 -4.87 4.72 -12.38
CA THR A 135 -5.92 3.72 -12.15
C THR A 135 -5.35 2.43 -11.57
N LEU A 136 -4.17 2.01 -12.02
CA LEU A 136 -3.48 0.84 -11.47
C LEU A 136 -3.15 1.01 -9.99
N LEU A 137 -2.51 2.14 -9.62
CA LEU A 137 -2.20 2.44 -8.23
C LEU A 137 -3.46 2.53 -7.36
N LEU A 138 -4.53 3.13 -7.89
CA LEU A 138 -5.81 3.21 -7.19
C LEU A 138 -6.47 1.85 -7.00
N VAL A 139 -6.39 0.93 -7.98
CA VAL A 139 -6.90 -0.44 -7.84
C VAL A 139 -6.15 -1.21 -6.77
N ILE A 140 -4.83 -1.07 -6.70
CA ILE A 140 -4.00 -1.70 -5.65
C ILE A 140 -4.31 -1.07 -4.28
N ALA A 141 -4.52 0.25 -4.22
CA ALA A 141 -4.86 0.95 -2.99
C ALA A 141 -6.30 0.67 -2.52
N SER A 142 -7.26 0.50 -3.42
CA SER A 142 -8.68 0.23 -3.14
C SER A 142 -8.94 -1.20 -2.69
N LYS A 143 -7.93 -1.84 -2.10
CA LYS A 143 -7.97 -3.22 -1.59
C LYS A 143 -9.29 -3.43 -0.85
N ALA A 144 -10.04 -4.46 -1.25
CA ALA A 144 -11.46 -4.63 -0.91
C ALA A 144 -11.79 -4.48 0.58
N ASN A 145 -10.83 -4.77 1.47
CA ASN A 145 -11.04 -4.83 2.91
C ASN A 145 -10.59 -3.56 3.67
N VAL A 146 -10.14 -2.47 3.03
CA VAL A 146 -9.63 -1.27 3.76
C VAL A 146 -10.70 -0.66 4.67
N VAL A 147 -11.91 -0.46 4.12
CA VAL A 147 -13.03 0.16 4.86
C VAL A 147 -13.48 -0.74 6.01
N GLU A 148 -13.57 -2.05 5.76
CA GLU A 148 -13.97 -3.02 6.79
C GLU A 148 -12.92 -3.15 7.89
N ARG A 149 -11.61 -3.17 7.56
CA ARG A 149 -10.53 -3.12 8.56
C ARG A 149 -10.66 -1.90 9.47
N PHE A 150 -10.92 -0.72 8.90
CA PHE A 150 -11.08 0.50 9.68
C PHE A 150 -12.31 0.47 10.59
N ARG A 151 -13.47 0.06 10.06
CA ARG A 151 -14.71 -0.06 10.85
C ARG A 151 -14.56 -1.07 11.98
N LEU A 152 -13.92 -2.20 11.69
CA LEU A 152 -13.67 -3.26 12.65
C LEU A 152 -12.72 -2.81 13.76
N ASN A 153 -11.61 -2.16 13.41
CA ASN A 153 -10.70 -1.58 14.39
C ASN A 153 -11.43 -0.60 15.30
N LYS A 154 -12.23 0.30 14.71
CA LYS A 154 -13.00 1.27 15.48
C LYS A 154 -14.01 0.59 16.41
N ALA A 155 -14.76 -0.40 15.93
CA ALA A 155 -15.72 -1.13 16.74
C ALA A 155 -15.05 -1.86 17.92
N VAL A 156 -13.93 -2.54 17.68
CA VAL A 156 -13.16 -3.24 18.73
C VAL A 156 -12.55 -2.24 19.74
N THR A 157 -12.07 -1.09 19.27
CA THR A 157 -11.58 -0.03 20.16
C THR A 157 -12.72 0.56 21.00
N ASP A 158 -13.87 0.86 20.39
CA ASP A 158 -15.02 1.45 21.08
C ASP A 158 -15.60 0.46 22.11
N THR A 159 -15.64 -0.84 21.82
CA THR A 159 -16.11 -1.85 22.79
C THR A 159 -15.19 -1.98 24.00
N MET A 160 -13.87 -1.89 23.81
CA MET A 160 -12.90 -1.86 24.91
C MET A 160 -12.94 -0.56 25.71
N LEU A 161 -13.02 0.59 25.05
CA LEU A 161 -13.02 1.89 25.74
C LEU A 161 -14.30 2.10 26.54
N ASN A 162 -15.42 1.65 26.01
CA ASN A 162 -16.71 1.77 26.68
C ASN A 162 -16.97 0.60 27.62
N GLY A 163 -16.10 -0.43 27.69
CA GLY A 163 -16.28 -1.66 28.48
C GLY A 163 -17.53 -2.47 28.12
N ALA A 164 -18.11 -2.25 26.92
CA ALA A 164 -19.51 -2.53 26.55
C ALA A 164 -19.97 -3.99 26.73
N CYS A 165 -19.03 -4.87 27.00
CA CYS A 165 -19.18 -6.30 27.25
C CYS A 165 -19.81 -6.65 28.60
N LEU A 166 -19.78 -5.69 29.52
CA LEU A 166 -20.25 -5.85 30.89
C LEU A 166 -21.50 -5.02 31.15
N ASP A 167 -22.20 -4.51 30.12
CA ASP A 167 -23.29 -3.54 30.31
C ASP A 167 -24.43 -4.04 31.22
N LYS A 168 -24.63 -5.36 31.32
CA LYS A 168 -25.59 -5.96 32.26
C LYS A 168 -25.06 -6.13 33.69
N ASP A 169 -23.75 -6.31 33.87
CA ASP A 169 -23.10 -6.59 35.16
C ASP A 169 -22.40 -5.35 35.75
N ARG A 170 -22.35 -4.24 35.01
CA ARG A 170 -21.69 -2.98 35.36
C ARG A 170 -22.50 -2.15 36.36
N PHE A 171 -23.82 -2.32 36.35
CA PHE A 171 -24.73 -1.54 37.17
C PHE A 171 -25.20 -2.39 38.35
N LEU A 172 -25.02 -1.86 39.57
CA LEU A 172 -25.43 -2.52 40.81
C LEU A 172 -26.95 -2.76 40.90
N ASP A 173 -27.74 -1.97 40.19
CA ASP A 173 -29.20 -2.05 40.16
C ASP A 173 -29.71 -2.49 38.78
N PRO A 174 -30.53 -3.56 38.66
CA PRO A 174 -31.23 -3.86 37.42
C PRO A 174 -32.18 -2.70 37.07
N CYS A 175 -32.30 -2.36 35.78
CA CYS A 175 -33.31 -1.39 35.34
C CYS A 175 -34.70 -1.90 35.77
N ILE A 176 -35.44 -1.09 36.52
CA ILE A 176 -36.79 -1.45 36.96
C ILE A 176 -37.71 -1.15 35.79
N ASP A 177 -38.24 -2.20 35.16
CA ASP A 177 -39.32 -2.08 34.20
C ASP A 177 -40.57 -1.55 34.92
N THR A 178 -40.82 -0.25 34.81
CA THR A 178 -42.15 0.32 35.08
C THR A 178 -42.82 0.61 33.74
N GLU A 179 -44.14 0.37 33.65
CA GLU A 179 -44.96 0.33 32.42
C GLU A 179 -44.92 1.59 31.51
N SER A 180 -44.11 2.61 31.82
CA SER A 180 -44.00 3.82 31.00
C SER A 180 -42.64 4.52 30.96
N PHE A 181 -41.60 4.05 31.67
CA PHE A 181 -40.26 4.65 31.59
C PHE A 181 -39.16 3.75 32.17
N GLU A 182 -38.08 3.51 31.41
CA GLU A 182 -36.85 2.89 31.93
C GLU A 182 -36.08 3.91 32.79
N VAL A 183 -36.10 3.74 34.11
CA VAL A 183 -35.21 4.47 35.03
C VAL A 183 -34.06 3.54 35.42
N CYS A 184 -32.91 3.68 34.76
CA CYS A 184 -31.69 2.99 35.17
C CYS A 184 -30.88 3.90 36.11
N ASN A 185 -30.72 3.50 37.38
CA ASN A 185 -29.75 4.14 38.28
C ASN A 185 -28.34 3.75 37.81
N GLN A 186 -27.60 4.70 37.25
CA GLN A 186 -26.26 4.50 36.70
C GLN A 186 -25.18 4.43 37.78
N ASN A 187 -25.40 3.68 38.85
CA ASN A 187 -24.36 3.43 39.85
C ASN A 187 -23.39 2.38 39.29
N LEU A 188 -22.26 2.85 38.76
CA LEU A 188 -21.15 2.01 38.31
C LEU A 188 -20.61 1.20 39.50
N ASP A 189 -20.51 -0.12 39.34
CA ASP A 189 -19.83 -0.96 40.32
C ASP A 189 -18.34 -0.56 40.38
N PRO A 190 -17.80 -0.22 41.57
CA PRO A 190 -16.42 0.23 41.75
C PRO A 190 -15.37 -0.83 41.43
N THR A 191 -15.77 -2.08 41.17
CA THR A 191 -14.86 -3.17 40.74
C THR A 191 -14.52 -3.12 39.25
N TYR A 192 -15.24 -2.32 38.45
CA TYR A 192 -14.97 -2.15 37.03
C TYR A 192 -14.09 -0.95 36.75
N MET A 193 -13.05 -1.18 35.95
CA MET A 193 -12.10 -0.15 35.56
C MET A 193 -11.82 -0.29 34.07
N PRO A 194 -12.01 0.76 33.25
CA PRO A 194 -11.66 0.70 31.84
C PRO A 194 -10.14 0.77 31.67
N PHE A 195 -9.61 0.06 30.68
CA PHE A 195 -8.17 -0.01 30.39
C PHE A 195 -7.45 1.35 30.35
N LYS A 196 -8.09 2.37 29.76
CA LYS A 196 -7.47 3.70 29.59
C LYS A 196 -7.27 4.47 30.90
N ASN A 197 -8.01 4.11 31.95
CA ASN A 197 -7.95 4.79 33.26
C ASN A 197 -6.89 4.20 34.19
N ILE A 198 -6.16 3.16 33.77
CA ILE A 198 -5.12 2.53 34.59
C ILE A 198 -3.99 3.55 34.83
N SER A 199 -3.80 3.90 36.10
CA SER A 199 -2.78 4.84 36.58
C SER A 199 -1.79 4.21 37.56
N ASN A 200 -2.15 3.08 38.17
CA ASN A 200 -1.32 2.38 39.15
C ASN A 200 -1.11 0.90 38.79
N LYS A 201 -0.12 0.26 39.44
CA LYS A 201 0.15 -1.18 39.29
C LYS A 201 -0.98 -2.04 39.85
N ASP A 202 -1.55 -1.65 40.98
CA ASP A 202 -2.68 -2.36 41.59
C ASP A 202 -3.94 -2.27 40.75
N GLU A 203 -4.14 -1.12 40.08
CA GLU A 203 -5.24 -0.86 39.16
C GLU A 203 -5.16 -1.76 37.91
N TRP A 204 -3.95 -2.09 37.46
CA TRP A 204 -3.78 -3.09 36.41
C TRP A 204 -4.29 -4.47 36.84
N TRP A 205 -4.04 -4.88 38.09
CA TRP A 205 -4.56 -6.15 38.61
C TRP A 205 -6.08 -6.16 38.75
N THR A 206 -6.69 -5.02 39.15
CA THR A 206 -8.16 -4.92 39.21
C THR A 206 -8.75 -5.02 37.81
N TRP A 207 -8.16 -4.32 36.83
CA TRP A 207 -8.55 -4.42 35.42
C TRP A 207 -8.41 -5.84 34.87
N ALA A 208 -7.29 -6.51 35.15
CA ALA A 208 -7.03 -7.86 34.66
C ALA A 208 -8.02 -8.89 35.22
N ASN A 209 -8.46 -8.73 36.47
CA ASN A 209 -9.44 -9.63 37.10
C ASN A 209 -10.89 -9.33 36.72
N SER A 210 -11.21 -8.11 36.26
CA SER A 210 -12.55 -7.73 35.84
C SER A 210 -12.68 -7.73 34.31
N GLU A 211 -12.25 -6.66 33.67
CA GLU A 211 -12.46 -6.39 32.24
C GLU A 211 -11.76 -7.42 31.34
N LEU A 212 -10.48 -7.75 31.59
CA LEU A 212 -9.77 -8.70 30.73
C LEU A 212 -10.45 -10.07 30.73
N LEU A 213 -10.84 -10.58 31.90
CA LEU A 213 -11.51 -11.89 31.99
C LEU A 213 -12.91 -11.87 31.37
N ALA A 214 -13.64 -10.77 31.52
CA ALA A 214 -14.95 -10.61 30.89
C ALA A 214 -14.86 -10.55 29.36
N LEU A 215 -13.81 -9.90 28.83
CA LEU A 215 -13.55 -9.83 27.39
C LEU A 215 -13.15 -11.18 26.80
N THR A 216 -12.35 -11.96 27.53
CA THR A 216 -11.74 -13.18 26.98
C THR A 216 -12.48 -14.47 27.31
N TYR A 217 -13.29 -14.51 28.38
CA TYR A 217 -13.99 -15.72 28.82
C TYR A 217 -15.50 -15.50 28.90
N ASN A 218 -16.10 -15.11 27.78
CA ASN A 218 -17.54 -15.14 27.62
C ASN A 218 -17.97 -16.53 27.14
N ASP A 219 -18.52 -17.32 28.06
CA ASP A 219 -19.07 -18.63 27.75
C ASP A 219 -20.53 -18.45 27.32
N ASP A 220 -20.75 -18.27 26.01
CA ASP A 220 -22.07 -18.50 25.41
C ASP A 220 -22.22 -20.02 25.21
N ASP A 221 -23.19 -20.63 25.87
CA ASP A 221 -23.44 -22.09 25.88
C ASP A 221 -23.58 -22.71 24.47
N THR A 222 -23.80 -21.88 23.45
CA THR A 222 -23.92 -22.27 22.05
C THR A 222 -22.58 -22.62 21.37
N TYR A 223 -21.44 -22.13 21.86
CA TYR A 223 -20.12 -22.31 21.22
C TYR A 223 -19.08 -22.96 22.18
N SER A 224 -19.26 -24.23 22.50
CA SER A 224 -18.43 -24.95 23.50
C SER A 224 -16.96 -25.21 23.12
N ALA A 225 -16.53 -24.94 21.88
CA ALA A 225 -15.17 -25.25 21.41
C ALA A 225 -14.20 -24.05 21.38
N PHE A 226 -14.69 -22.81 21.34
CA PHE A 226 -13.87 -21.60 21.29
C PHE A 226 -14.49 -20.51 22.16
N SER A 227 -13.66 -19.78 22.90
CA SER A 227 -14.12 -18.61 23.66
C SER A 227 -14.53 -17.50 22.69
N VAL A 228 -15.78 -17.05 22.82
CA VAL A 228 -16.37 -16.00 22.01
C VAL A 228 -15.97 -14.66 22.64
N PHE A 229 -15.55 -13.71 21.80
CA PHE A 229 -15.36 -12.34 22.25
C PHE A 229 -16.73 -11.70 22.48
N CYS A 230 -16.78 -10.81 23.45
CA CYS A 230 -17.98 -10.11 23.91
C CYS A 230 -19.01 -9.66 22.84
N ASP A 231 -18.60 -9.28 21.64
CA ASP A 231 -19.51 -8.88 20.54
C ASP A 231 -20.32 -10.06 19.95
N THR A 232 -20.19 -11.27 20.49
CA THR A 232 -20.78 -12.56 20.05
C THR A 232 -20.42 -13.01 18.62
N ASN A 233 -19.89 -12.09 17.81
CA ASN A 233 -19.55 -12.26 16.41
C ASN A 233 -18.07 -12.58 16.17
N SER A 234 -17.21 -12.38 17.17
CA SER A 234 -15.77 -12.67 17.07
C SER A 234 -15.35 -13.83 17.94
N VAL A 235 -14.39 -14.59 17.43
CA VAL A 235 -13.84 -15.77 18.09
C VAL A 235 -12.40 -15.47 18.48
N ILE A 236 -12.01 -15.81 19.70
CA ILE A 236 -10.63 -15.67 20.14
C ILE A 236 -9.83 -16.85 19.62
N ILE A 237 -8.71 -16.56 18.96
CA ILE A 237 -7.77 -17.56 18.50
C ILE A 237 -6.62 -17.66 19.50
N GLY A 238 -6.26 -18.88 19.86
CA GLY A 238 -5.22 -19.13 20.84
C GLY A 238 -5.66 -18.81 22.26
N LYS A 239 -4.67 -18.55 23.12
CA LYS A 239 -4.88 -18.17 24.53
C LYS A 239 -4.36 -16.77 24.75
N PRO A 240 -5.04 -15.92 25.54
CA PRO A 240 -4.50 -14.62 25.91
C PRO A 240 -3.13 -14.78 26.58
N ARG A 241 -2.20 -13.90 26.23
CA ARG A 241 -0.81 -13.95 26.69
C ARG A 241 -0.45 -12.65 27.37
N ILE A 242 0.28 -12.73 28.49
CA ILE A 242 0.82 -11.59 29.21
C ILE A 242 2.34 -11.65 29.13
N ARG A 243 2.96 -10.53 28.79
CA ARG A 243 4.40 -10.37 28.68
C ARG A 243 4.86 -9.27 29.63
N LYS A 244 5.98 -9.49 30.30
CA LYS A 244 6.60 -8.56 31.23
C LYS A 244 7.94 -8.09 30.74
N TYR A 245 8.20 -6.81 30.92
CA TYR A 245 9.48 -6.18 30.65
C TYR A 245 10.06 -5.65 31.96
N ASP A 246 11.10 -6.32 32.42
CA ASP A 246 11.88 -5.94 33.59
C ASP A 246 13.17 -5.24 33.19
N VAL A 247 13.60 -4.35 34.08
CA VAL A 247 14.90 -3.69 33.99
C VAL A 247 15.77 -4.16 35.14
N TYR A 248 17.05 -4.39 34.85
CA TYR A 248 18.03 -4.78 35.85
C TYR A 248 18.28 -3.61 36.82
N SER A 249 18.41 -3.94 38.11
CA SER A 249 18.79 -2.95 39.12
C SER A 249 20.23 -2.51 38.91
N GLU A 250 20.46 -1.20 38.96
CA GLU A 250 21.79 -0.59 38.95
C GLU A 250 22.02 0.21 40.23
N GLU A 251 23.29 0.49 40.52
CA GLU A 251 23.64 1.41 41.60
C GLU A 251 23.15 2.82 41.28
N CYS A 252 22.45 3.46 42.22
CA CYS A 252 21.90 4.79 42.03
C CYS A 252 22.98 5.81 41.67
N ALA A 253 22.74 6.66 40.67
CA ALA A 253 23.62 7.80 40.40
C ALA A 253 23.79 8.71 41.63
N ALA A 254 22.76 8.75 42.48
CA ALA A 254 22.74 9.41 43.78
C ALA A 254 23.84 8.88 44.74
N ALA A 255 24.24 7.61 44.63
CA ALA A 255 25.33 7.03 45.41
C ALA A 255 26.71 7.60 45.04
N LYS A 256 26.85 8.23 43.86
CA LYS A 256 28.08 8.93 43.46
C LYS A 256 28.29 10.23 44.22
N PHE A 257 27.23 10.82 44.79
CA PHE A 257 27.31 12.07 45.52
C PHE A 257 27.45 11.79 47.02
N LYS A 258 28.61 12.13 47.59
CA LYS A 258 28.89 12.02 49.02
C LYS A 258 28.44 13.27 49.74
N VAL A 259 27.65 13.12 50.80
CA VAL A 259 27.22 14.23 51.68
C VAL A 259 28.24 14.44 52.80
N GLU A 260 28.81 13.36 53.30
CA GLU A 260 29.84 13.30 54.35
C GLU A 260 30.89 12.23 53.97
N GLU A 261 32.06 12.19 54.61
CA GLU A 261 33.16 11.26 54.23
C GLU A 261 32.72 9.78 54.13
N ASN A 262 31.73 9.38 54.94
CA ASN A 262 31.21 8.01 55.04
C ASN A 262 29.73 7.84 54.67
N THR A 263 29.02 8.89 54.26
CA THR A 263 27.58 8.80 53.91
C THR A 263 27.32 9.31 52.50
N SER A 264 26.81 8.41 51.65
CA SER A 264 26.34 8.79 50.32
C SER A 264 24.94 9.39 50.41
N PHE A 265 24.58 10.23 49.44
CA PHE A 265 23.23 10.78 49.35
C PHE A 265 22.16 9.68 49.20
N ALA A 266 22.52 8.54 48.62
CA ALA A 266 21.66 7.36 48.56
C ALA A 266 21.38 6.74 49.95
N ASP A 267 22.36 6.73 50.85
CA ASP A 267 22.20 6.23 52.22
C ASP A 267 21.29 7.13 53.06
N VAL A 268 21.41 8.45 52.88
CA VAL A 268 20.53 9.45 53.51
C VAL A 268 19.08 9.25 53.05
N LEU A 269 18.88 8.99 51.75
CA LEU A 269 17.57 8.70 51.17
C LEU A 269 17.07 7.27 51.46
N LYS A 270 17.90 6.40 52.06
CA LYS A 270 17.63 4.97 52.27
C LYS A 270 17.27 4.22 50.98
N VAL A 271 17.77 4.67 49.82
CA VAL A 271 17.52 4.04 48.52
C VAL A 271 18.72 3.18 48.15
N LYS A 272 18.56 1.86 48.25
CA LYS A 272 19.66 0.90 48.05
C LYS A 272 19.81 0.44 46.59
N THR A 273 18.72 0.46 45.82
CA THR A 273 18.70 0.01 44.43
C THR A 273 17.91 1.00 43.58
N CYS A 274 18.48 1.39 42.46
CA CYS A 274 17.80 2.20 41.45
C CYS A 274 17.55 1.35 40.22
N TYR A 275 16.48 1.64 39.53
CA TYR A 275 16.16 1.02 38.25
C TYR A 275 16.25 2.12 37.20
N PRO A 276 17.08 1.98 36.16
CA PRO A 276 17.11 2.97 35.10
C PRO A 276 15.74 3.11 34.44
N ASP A 277 15.51 4.26 33.81
CA ASP A 277 14.21 4.58 33.23
C ASP A 277 13.89 3.61 32.10
N TYR A 278 14.79 3.45 31.13
CA TYR A 278 14.60 2.57 29.98
C TYR A 278 15.93 2.00 29.49
N ILE A 279 15.86 0.85 28.81
CA ILE A 279 17.02 0.25 28.14
C ILE A 279 17.31 1.11 26.90
N ASP A 280 18.52 1.65 26.80
CA ASP A 280 18.93 2.40 25.60
C ASP A 280 18.92 1.48 24.37
N VAL A 281 17.96 1.75 23.48
CA VAL A 281 17.74 1.03 22.22
C VAL A 281 18.73 1.44 21.12
N SER A 282 19.74 2.25 21.44
CA SER A 282 20.85 2.58 20.53
C SER A 282 21.54 1.36 19.92
N ASN A 283 21.43 0.18 20.54
CA ASN A 283 21.96 -1.09 20.03
C ASN A 283 20.97 -1.96 19.22
N LEU A 284 19.75 -1.50 18.92
CA LEU A 284 18.77 -2.29 18.15
C LEU A 284 19.15 -2.46 16.67
N LEU A 285 19.98 -1.58 16.11
CA LEU A 285 20.62 -1.75 14.80
C LEU A 285 21.86 -2.66 14.86
N GLY A 286 22.29 -3.05 16.06
CA GLY A 286 23.29 -4.09 16.23
C GLY A 286 22.69 -5.42 15.84
N PHE A 287 23.09 -5.93 14.67
CA PHE A 287 22.87 -7.31 14.22
C PHE A 287 23.59 -8.32 15.14
N ARG A 288 23.30 -8.30 16.43
CA ARG A 288 23.83 -9.25 17.41
C ARG A 288 22.87 -10.43 17.44
N SER A 289 23.08 -11.35 16.49
CA SER A 289 22.52 -12.70 16.57
C SER A 289 22.99 -13.30 17.90
N SER A 290 22.10 -13.33 18.89
CA SER A 290 22.26 -14.24 20.02
C SER A 290 21.62 -15.55 19.57
N MET A 291 22.48 -16.54 19.34
CA MET A 291 22.27 -17.83 18.68
C MET A 291 21.21 -18.77 19.32
N ASN A 292 20.37 -18.28 20.24
CA ASN A 292 19.28 -19.01 20.88
C ASN A 292 17.90 -18.32 20.72
N LYS A 293 17.77 -17.34 19.81
CA LYS A 293 16.51 -16.60 19.54
C LYS A 293 15.76 -17.12 18.31
N GLU A 294 16.37 -18.03 17.54
CA GLU A 294 15.97 -18.34 16.15
C GLU A 294 14.62 -19.06 16.01
N ASP A 295 14.08 -19.64 17.09
CA ASP A 295 12.84 -20.44 17.02
C ASP A 295 11.58 -19.73 17.57
N GLU A 296 11.67 -18.48 18.04
CA GLU A 296 10.49 -17.75 18.55
C GLU A 296 10.16 -16.53 17.68
N TRP A 297 8.98 -16.53 17.07
CA TRP A 297 8.46 -15.44 16.22
C TRP A 297 8.42 -14.07 16.93
N ASP A 298 8.37 -14.08 18.26
CA ASP A 298 8.45 -12.89 19.11
C ASP A 298 9.82 -12.19 19.06
N SER A 299 10.84 -12.83 18.47
CA SER A 299 12.17 -12.26 18.27
C SER A 299 12.33 -11.55 16.93
N HIS A 300 11.33 -11.60 16.04
CA HIS A 300 11.37 -10.86 14.79
C HIS A 300 11.54 -9.37 15.06
N PHE A 301 12.46 -8.73 14.33
CA PHE A 301 12.79 -7.32 14.49
C PHE A 301 11.60 -6.35 14.29
N LEU A 302 10.51 -6.83 13.68
CA LEU A 302 9.27 -6.07 13.45
C LEU A 302 8.17 -6.36 14.48
N ALA A 303 8.35 -7.38 15.33
CA ALA A 303 7.45 -7.68 16.44
C ALA A 303 7.77 -6.78 17.66
N VAL A 304 7.93 -5.48 17.41
CA VAL A 304 8.26 -4.46 18.42
C VAL A 304 7.04 -3.60 18.72
N TYR A 305 6.80 -3.37 20.00
CA TYR A 305 5.80 -2.44 20.50
C TYR A 305 6.44 -1.08 20.72
N HIS A 306 5.87 -0.06 20.10
CA HIS A 306 6.29 1.32 20.29
C HIS A 306 5.39 1.96 21.35
N GLY A 307 5.91 2.09 22.57
CA GLY A 307 5.25 2.84 23.64
C GLY A 307 5.54 4.34 23.56
N LEU A 308 5.03 5.09 24.53
CA LEU A 308 5.33 6.51 24.67
C LEU A 308 6.76 6.72 25.16
N PHE A 309 7.23 5.83 26.05
CA PHE A 309 8.52 5.99 26.70
C PHE A 309 9.63 5.12 26.09
N SER A 310 9.33 3.90 25.67
CA SER A 310 10.33 3.00 25.11
C SER A 310 9.75 2.05 24.05
N GLN A 311 10.65 1.29 23.43
CA GLN A 311 10.34 0.22 22.48
C GLN A 311 10.55 -1.14 23.14
N TYR A 312 9.56 -2.01 23.02
CA TYR A 312 9.56 -3.33 23.67
C TYR A 312 9.55 -4.42 22.61
N SER A 313 10.61 -5.22 22.57
CA SER A 313 10.80 -6.28 21.58
C SER A 313 10.51 -7.65 22.16
N TYR A 314 11.53 -8.50 22.31
CA TYR A 314 11.44 -9.84 22.86
C TYR A 314 11.60 -9.85 24.38
N THR A 315 10.85 -10.71 25.08
CA THR A 315 11.05 -10.98 26.52
C THR A 315 10.92 -12.48 26.79
N LYS A 316 11.68 -12.96 27.77
CA LYS A 316 11.59 -14.36 28.25
C LYS A 316 10.39 -14.56 29.18
N ASP A 317 9.99 -13.51 29.90
CA ASP A 317 8.93 -13.57 30.90
C ASP A 317 7.56 -13.40 30.23
N LYS A 318 7.03 -14.51 29.71
CA LYS A 318 5.72 -14.61 29.08
C LYS A 318 4.87 -15.70 29.73
N ILE A 319 3.60 -15.40 29.94
CA ILE A 319 2.64 -16.29 30.58
C ILE A 319 1.40 -16.37 29.71
N ASN A 320 0.97 -17.59 29.38
CA ASN A 320 -0.28 -17.82 28.68
C ASN A 320 -1.39 -18.10 29.69
N LEU A 321 -2.51 -17.40 29.58
CA LEU A 321 -3.66 -17.67 30.43
C LEU A 321 -4.26 -19.05 30.07
N PRO A 322 -4.75 -19.80 31.06
CA PRO A 322 -5.38 -21.10 30.82
C PRO A 322 -6.74 -20.94 30.13
N SER A 323 -7.27 -22.00 29.52
CA SER A 323 -8.53 -21.93 28.76
C SER A 323 -9.78 -21.76 29.63
N SER A 324 -9.70 -22.09 30.93
CA SER A 324 -10.83 -22.00 31.86
C SER A 324 -10.76 -20.70 32.65
N ARG A 325 -11.90 -20.01 32.77
CA ARG A 325 -12.05 -18.77 33.55
C ARG A 325 -11.58 -18.93 34.99
N TYR A 326 -11.99 -20.00 35.68
CA TYR A 326 -11.58 -20.27 37.07
C TYR A 326 -10.07 -20.46 37.22
N SER A 327 -9.46 -21.19 36.28
CA SER A 327 -8.01 -21.38 36.28
C SER A 327 -7.27 -20.07 35.99
N ALA A 328 -7.84 -19.18 35.17
CA ALA A 328 -7.24 -17.90 34.84
C ALA A 328 -7.28 -16.95 36.05
N ILE A 329 -8.41 -16.90 36.77
CA ILE A 329 -8.54 -16.15 38.04
C ILE A 329 -7.49 -16.64 39.05
N LEU A 330 -7.39 -17.96 39.25
CA LEU A 330 -6.42 -18.52 40.20
C LEU A 330 -4.97 -18.16 39.81
N MET A 331 -4.65 -18.22 38.52
CA MET A 331 -3.33 -17.84 38.02
C MET A 331 -3.03 -16.37 38.26
N LEU A 332 -3.98 -15.47 37.98
CA LEU A 332 -3.81 -14.03 38.22
C LEU A 332 -3.63 -13.72 39.72
N LEU A 333 -4.40 -14.37 40.60
CA LEU A 333 -4.25 -14.24 42.05
C LEU A 333 -2.89 -14.73 42.54
N LEU A 334 -2.40 -15.85 42.00
CA LEU A 334 -1.09 -16.40 42.34
C LEU A 334 0.04 -15.47 41.86
N LEU A 335 -0.07 -14.90 40.67
CA LEU A 335 0.90 -13.93 40.16
C LEU A 335 0.91 -12.64 40.98
N LYS A 336 -0.27 -12.17 41.42
CA LYS A 336 -0.38 -11.03 42.34
C LYS A 336 0.26 -11.35 43.69
N ALA A 337 -0.03 -12.52 44.27
CA ALA A 337 0.54 -12.94 45.56
C ALA A 337 2.07 -13.09 45.52
N ASN A 338 2.62 -13.48 44.37
CA ASN A 338 4.06 -13.59 44.15
C ASN A 338 4.73 -12.25 43.80
N ASN A 339 4.02 -11.12 43.87
CA ASN A 339 4.49 -9.80 43.42
C ASN A 339 5.09 -9.85 42.01
N TRP A 340 4.43 -10.54 41.06
CA TRP A 340 4.97 -10.67 39.71
C TRP A 340 5.21 -9.31 39.04
N ILE A 341 4.46 -8.26 39.40
CA ILE A 341 4.71 -6.88 39.00
C ILE A 341 5.39 -6.12 40.15
N ASP A 342 6.72 -6.09 40.11
CA ASP A 342 7.60 -5.41 41.05
C ASP A 342 7.99 -3.98 40.65
N ASN A 343 8.81 -3.29 41.45
CA ASN A 343 9.38 -1.99 41.11
C ASN A 343 10.36 -2.00 39.92
N SER A 344 10.85 -3.18 39.52
CA SER A 344 11.66 -3.38 38.31
C SER A 344 10.85 -3.34 37.01
N THR A 345 9.53 -3.56 37.08
CA THR A 345 8.72 -3.63 35.87
C THR A 345 8.59 -2.28 35.21
N ARG A 346 8.84 -2.24 33.91
CA ARG A 346 8.64 -1.04 33.08
C ARG A 346 7.46 -1.15 32.14
N ALA A 347 7.15 -2.35 31.67
CA ALA A 347 5.97 -2.53 30.84
C ALA A 347 5.36 -3.91 31.02
N VAL A 348 4.05 -3.97 30.90
CA VAL A 348 3.29 -5.20 30.76
C VAL A 348 2.46 -5.10 29.49
N VAL A 349 2.53 -6.14 28.65
CA VAL A 349 1.75 -6.23 27.41
C VAL A 349 0.83 -7.43 27.51
N THR A 350 -0.47 -7.21 27.34
CA THR A 350 -1.44 -8.29 27.19
C THR A 350 -1.85 -8.41 25.72
N GLU A 351 -1.66 -9.59 25.15
CA GLU A 351 -1.81 -9.87 23.72
C GLU A 351 -2.85 -10.98 23.52
N TYR A 352 -3.77 -10.78 22.59
CA TYR A 352 -4.68 -11.82 22.11
C TYR A 352 -5.16 -11.50 20.70
N THR A 353 -5.51 -12.53 19.95
CA THR A 353 -5.95 -12.40 18.56
C THR A 353 -7.43 -12.74 18.44
N LEU A 354 -8.19 -11.87 17.78
CA LEU A 354 -9.58 -12.14 17.41
C LEU A 354 -9.66 -12.52 15.94
N TYR A 355 -10.61 -13.39 15.62
CA TYR A 355 -11.02 -13.67 14.26
C TYR A 355 -12.49 -13.36 14.11
N HIS A 356 -12.81 -12.56 13.10
CA HIS A 356 -14.16 -12.17 12.77
C HIS A 356 -14.64 -13.01 11.57
N PRO A 357 -15.50 -14.03 11.74
CA PRO A 357 -15.89 -14.95 10.67
C PRO A 357 -16.66 -14.26 9.53
N THR A 358 -17.42 -13.21 9.82
CA THR A 358 -18.21 -12.45 8.84
C THR A 358 -17.32 -11.75 7.82
N PHE A 359 -16.32 -11.01 8.30
CA PHE A 359 -15.37 -10.28 7.47
C PHE A 359 -14.12 -11.09 7.09
N LYS A 360 -13.91 -12.24 7.76
CA LYS A 360 -12.74 -13.11 7.64
C LYS A 360 -11.42 -12.40 7.95
N LEU A 361 -11.47 -11.39 8.81
CA LEU A 361 -10.32 -10.61 9.23
C LEU A 361 -9.83 -11.07 10.60
N TYR A 362 -8.52 -10.97 10.80
CA TYR A 362 -7.87 -11.21 12.08
C TYR A 362 -7.53 -9.88 12.71
N THR A 363 -7.86 -9.69 13.99
CA THR A 363 -7.55 -8.48 14.74
C THR A 363 -6.52 -8.82 15.81
N ASP A 364 -5.35 -8.21 15.70
CA ASP A 364 -4.31 -8.25 16.72
C ASP A 364 -4.63 -7.19 17.78
N ILE A 365 -4.79 -7.63 19.02
CA ILE A 365 -5.01 -6.75 20.16
C ILE A 365 -3.80 -6.85 21.05
N SER A 366 -3.14 -5.73 21.24
CA SER A 366 -2.00 -5.58 22.13
C SER A 366 -2.24 -4.38 23.03
N LEU A 367 -2.44 -4.64 24.32
CA LEU A 367 -2.66 -3.62 25.34
C LEU A 367 -1.36 -3.46 26.13
N LEU A 368 -0.72 -2.31 25.96
CA LEU A 368 0.57 -1.99 26.58
C LEU A 368 0.33 -1.05 27.75
N VAL A 369 0.83 -1.41 28.93
CA VAL A 369 0.87 -0.54 30.10
C VAL A 369 2.31 -0.29 30.48
N GLU A 370 2.75 0.96 30.37
CA GLU A 370 4.09 1.41 30.74
C GLU A 370 4.09 1.99 32.15
N PHE A 371 5.01 1.55 33.00
CA PHE A 371 5.24 2.04 34.35
C PHE A 371 6.52 2.89 34.37
N PRO A 372 6.40 4.23 34.34
CA PRO A 372 7.56 5.10 34.52
C PRO A 372 8.20 4.89 35.91
N SER A 373 9.46 5.29 36.04
CA SER A 373 10.21 5.24 37.30
C SER A 373 9.59 6.14 38.39
N VAL A 374 9.00 7.26 37.97
CA VAL A 374 8.20 8.14 38.83
C VAL A 374 6.80 7.54 38.91
N SER A 375 6.61 6.62 39.86
CA SER A 375 5.35 5.95 40.24
C SER A 375 4.11 6.39 39.46
N GLY A 376 3.61 5.51 38.59
CA GLY A 376 2.42 5.72 37.79
C GLY A 376 2.34 4.67 36.69
N ALA A 377 1.32 4.76 35.86
CA ALA A 377 1.08 3.87 34.73
C ALA A 377 0.50 4.66 33.56
N LYS A 378 0.92 4.30 32.35
CA LYS A 378 0.38 4.81 31.11
C LYS A 378 -0.10 3.64 30.27
N ALA A 379 -1.42 3.54 30.12
CA ALA A 379 -2.05 2.59 29.22
C ALA A 379 -2.08 3.12 27.77
N THR A 380 -1.72 2.25 26.83
CA THR A 380 -1.74 2.48 25.39
C THR A 380 -2.28 1.24 24.69
N GLU A 381 -3.33 1.41 23.91
CA GLU A 381 -3.98 0.37 23.13
C GLU A 381 -3.44 0.32 21.69
N HIS A 382 -3.14 -0.88 21.22
CA HIS A 382 -2.78 -1.13 19.82
C HIS A 382 -3.69 -2.21 19.26
N ILE A 383 -4.64 -1.78 18.42
CA ILE A 383 -5.65 -2.66 17.81
C ILE A 383 -5.53 -2.53 16.30
N TRP A 384 -5.19 -3.64 15.65
CA TRP A 384 -4.99 -3.67 14.20
C TRP A 384 -5.59 -4.92 13.58
N SER A 385 -6.56 -4.72 12.70
CA SER A 385 -7.08 -5.77 11.84
C SER A 385 -6.21 -5.93 10.61
N THR A 386 -5.87 -7.18 10.30
CA THR A 386 -5.15 -7.60 9.11
C THR A 386 -5.85 -8.80 8.48
N ASP A 387 -5.63 -8.97 7.19
CA ASP A 387 -6.07 -10.14 6.46
C ASP A 387 -4.87 -11.07 6.29
N VAL A 388 -4.84 -12.20 7.00
CA VAL A 388 -3.70 -13.12 6.87
C VAL A 388 -3.65 -13.69 5.45
N GLU A 389 -4.80 -14.06 4.88
CA GLU A 389 -4.93 -14.57 3.51
C GLU A 389 -5.30 -13.45 2.53
N ARG A 390 -4.32 -12.62 2.16
CA ARG A 390 -4.49 -11.44 1.26
C ARG A 390 -5.25 -11.74 -0.03
N TYR A 391 -5.09 -12.92 -0.61
CA TYR A 391 -5.66 -13.30 -1.90
C TYR A 391 -6.86 -14.23 -1.72
N ARG A 392 -8.03 -13.64 -1.41
CA ARG A 392 -9.27 -14.38 -1.22
C ARG A 392 -10.44 -13.82 -2.04
N GLY A 393 -11.26 -14.71 -2.60
CA GLY A 393 -12.44 -14.34 -3.39
C GLY A 393 -12.15 -13.99 -4.86
N GLY A 394 -13.13 -13.49 -5.59
CA GLY A 394 -12.98 -13.12 -7.01
C GLY A 394 -12.14 -11.86 -7.21
N TRP A 395 -12.23 -10.91 -6.27
CA TRP A 395 -11.40 -9.69 -6.26
C TRP A 395 -9.89 -9.97 -6.13
N ALA A 396 -9.51 -11.13 -5.60
CA ALA A 396 -8.11 -11.53 -5.49
C ALA A 396 -7.43 -11.59 -6.86
N TYR A 397 -8.10 -12.10 -7.89
CA TYR A 397 -7.53 -12.20 -9.24
C TYR A 397 -7.21 -10.83 -9.83
N VAL A 398 -8.07 -9.83 -9.59
CA VAL A 398 -7.84 -8.44 -10.01
C VAL A 398 -6.65 -7.84 -9.29
N CYS A 399 -6.53 -8.07 -7.97
CA CYS A 399 -5.41 -7.59 -7.18
C CYS A 399 -4.08 -8.21 -7.64
N ILE A 400 -4.05 -9.53 -7.86
CA ILE A 400 -2.87 -10.24 -8.38
C ILE A 400 -2.50 -9.69 -9.76
N PHE A 401 -3.46 -9.55 -10.67
CA PHE A 401 -3.20 -8.99 -11.99
C PHE A 401 -2.64 -7.56 -11.91
N ALA A 402 -3.20 -6.71 -11.05
CA ALA A 402 -2.71 -5.35 -10.86
C ALA A 402 -1.28 -5.32 -10.27
N GLU A 403 -0.98 -6.17 -9.29
CA GLU A 403 0.37 -6.30 -8.72
C GLU A 403 1.38 -6.82 -9.74
N MET A 404 0.99 -7.76 -10.60
CA MET A 404 1.83 -8.25 -11.71
C MET A 404 2.07 -7.17 -12.78
N MET A 405 1.06 -6.35 -13.09
CA MET A 405 1.23 -5.19 -13.97
C MET A 405 2.15 -4.14 -13.33
N LEU A 406 2.05 -3.91 -12.02
CA LEU A 406 2.95 -3.02 -11.30
C LEU A 406 4.40 -3.51 -11.39
N LEU A 407 4.63 -4.81 -11.24
CA LEU A 407 5.96 -5.43 -11.42
C LEU A 407 6.50 -5.20 -12.84
N ALA A 408 5.68 -5.39 -13.87
CA ALA A 408 6.07 -5.14 -15.26
C ALA A 408 6.47 -3.68 -15.50
N ILE A 409 5.70 -2.75 -14.93
CA ILE A 409 5.98 -1.31 -15.01
C ILE A 409 7.24 -0.93 -14.22
N ALA A 410 7.46 -1.53 -13.04
CA ALA A 410 8.66 -1.33 -12.25
C ALA A 410 9.93 -1.80 -13.00
N MET A 411 9.85 -2.93 -13.71
CA MET A 411 10.93 -3.39 -14.59
C MET A 411 11.20 -2.40 -15.73
N TYR A 412 10.16 -1.86 -16.36
CA TYR A 412 10.30 -0.84 -17.41
C TYR A 412 10.97 0.44 -16.88
N TYR A 413 10.54 0.95 -15.72
CA TYR A 413 11.16 2.12 -15.08
C TYR A 413 12.61 1.87 -14.68
N PHE A 414 12.93 0.67 -14.18
CA PHE A 414 14.30 0.29 -13.87
C PHE A 414 15.19 0.28 -15.11
N TYR A 415 14.74 -0.38 -16.18
CA TYR A 415 15.46 -0.40 -17.45
C TYR A 415 15.76 1.02 -17.97
N ASN A 416 14.75 1.89 -17.98
CA ASN A 416 14.92 3.28 -18.41
C ASN A 416 15.90 4.05 -17.51
N THR A 417 15.78 3.87 -16.20
CA THR A 417 16.65 4.54 -15.21
C THR A 417 18.11 4.12 -15.40
N VAL A 418 18.35 2.83 -15.63
CA VAL A 418 19.69 2.27 -15.89
C VAL A 418 20.28 2.85 -17.18
N ILE A 419 19.53 2.86 -18.29
CA ILE A 419 20.00 3.47 -19.54
C ILE A 419 20.31 4.95 -19.36
N TYR A 420 19.45 5.66 -18.64
CA TYR A 420 19.61 7.09 -18.41
C TYR A 420 20.83 7.38 -17.52
N LEU A 421 21.11 6.55 -16.52
CA LEU A 421 22.34 6.59 -15.71
C LEU A 421 23.59 6.42 -16.57
N TYR A 422 23.61 5.38 -17.42
CA TYR A 422 24.75 5.11 -18.30
C TYR A 422 24.97 6.23 -19.33
N SER A 423 23.90 6.75 -19.92
CA SER A 423 23.99 7.75 -20.99
C SER A 423 24.31 9.16 -20.49
N CYS A 424 23.86 9.53 -19.29
CA CYS A 424 23.90 10.93 -18.83
C CYS A 424 24.96 11.23 -17.75
N GLN A 425 25.83 10.27 -17.37
CA GLN A 425 26.92 10.45 -16.40
C GLN A 425 26.49 11.23 -15.13
N GLY A 426 25.34 10.90 -14.54
CA GLY A 426 24.87 11.52 -13.29
C GLY A 426 24.16 12.88 -13.43
N ARG A 427 23.92 13.41 -14.63
CA ARG A 427 23.09 14.63 -14.83
C ARG A 427 21.62 14.50 -14.35
N ILE A 428 21.20 13.31 -13.93
CA ILE A 428 19.90 13.02 -13.30
C ILE A 428 19.63 13.95 -12.13
N TRP A 429 20.63 14.16 -11.27
CA TRP A 429 20.50 14.91 -10.02
C TRP A 429 20.25 16.41 -10.24
N HIS A 430 20.48 16.92 -11.45
CA HIS A 430 20.20 18.31 -11.79
C HIS A 430 18.75 18.56 -12.23
N SER A 431 17.99 17.53 -12.57
CA SER A 431 16.60 17.66 -13.02
C SER A 431 15.64 17.17 -11.96
N PHE A 432 14.80 18.08 -11.43
CA PHE A 432 13.72 17.75 -10.50
C PHE A 432 12.85 16.57 -10.99
N TRP A 433 12.53 16.54 -12.28
CA TRP A 433 11.74 15.48 -12.90
C TRP A 433 12.47 14.14 -12.95
N GLY A 434 13.79 14.15 -13.12
CA GLY A 434 14.62 12.94 -13.09
C GLY A 434 14.72 12.34 -11.69
N ILE A 435 14.79 13.19 -10.65
CA ILE A 435 14.77 12.74 -9.25
C ILE A 435 13.44 12.04 -8.93
N LEU A 436 12.30 12.59 -9.36
CA LEU A 436 11.00 11.94 -9.16
C LEU A 436 10.91 10.57 -9.86
N ASP A 437 11.43 10.44 -11.08
CA ASP A 437 11.43 9.17 -11.82
C ASP A 437 12.34 8.12 -11.13
N PHE A 438 13.47 8.57 -10.58
CA PHE A 438 14.36 7.72 -9.79
C PHE A 438 13.70 7.26 -8.48
N LEU A 439 13.11 8.19 -7.71
CA LEU A 439 12.39 7.86 -6.47
C LEU A 439 11.25 6.87 -6.75
N MET A 440 10.47 7.09 -7.81
CA MET A 440 9.41 6.17 -8.21
C MET A 440 9.95 4.76 -8.51
N THR A 441 11.11 4.67 -9.16
CA THR A 441 11.78 3.39 -9.42
C THR A 441 12.20 2.70 -8.12
N VAL A 442 12.81 3.43 -7.18
CA VAL A 442 13.22 2.88 -5.87
C VAL A 442 12.02 2.39 -5.07
N PHE A 443 10.97 3.20 -4.93
CA PHE A 443 9.77 2.84 -4.16
C PHE A 443 8.97 1.70 -4.79
N SER A 444 8.95 1.58 -6.12
CA SER A 444 8.26 0.47 -6.79
C SER A 444 8.98 -0.87 -6.56
N TRP A 445 10.31 -0.90 -6.62
CA TRP A 445 11.08 -2.10 -6.27
C TRP A 445 11.02 -2.43 -4.79
N SER A 446 11.10 -1.43 -3.90
CA SER A 446 10.96 -1.67 -2.47
C SER A 446 9.56 -2.22 -2.14
N TYR A 447 8.50 -1.70 -2.77
CA TYR A 447 7.14 -2.23 -2.62
C TYR A 447 7.05 -3.72 -3.01
N VAL A 448 7.64 -4.12 -4.14
CA VAL A 448 7.68 -5.53 -4.57
C VAL A 448 8.39 -6.41 -3.55
N VAL A 449 9.54 -5.97 -3.03
CA VAL A 449 10.30 -6.73 -2.02
C VAL A 449 9.50 -6.85 -0.72
N CYS A 450 8.93 -5.75 -0.23
CA CYS A 450 8.07 -5.77 0.97
C CYS A 450 6.85 -6.66 0.79
N LEU A 451 6.26 -6.70 -0.40
CA LEU A 451 5.12 -7.56 -0.70
C LEU A 451 5.51 -9.04 -0.61
N MET A 452 6.66 -9.42 -1.17
CA MET A 452 7.18 -10.79 -1.09
C MET A 452 7.44 -11.21 0.36
N LEU A 453 8.11 -10.36 1.15
CA LEU A 453 8.37 -10.63 2.57
C LEU A 453 7.07 -10.80 3.38
N ARG A 454 6.08 -9.94 3.11
CA ARG A 454 4.76 -10.02 3.74
C ARG A 454 4.05 -11.33 3.40
N VAL A 455 4.13 -11.79 2.14
CA VAL A 455 3.51 -13.06 1.71
C VAL A 455 4.17 -14.24 2.43
N GLN A 456 5.50 -14.28 2.51
CA GLN A 456 6.24 -15.33 3.23
C GLN A 456 5.80 -15.41 4.70
N ILE A 457 5.79 -14.28 5.40
CA ILE A 457 5.38 -14.21 6.81
C ILE A 457 3.92 -14.66 7.00
N ALA A 458 3.04 -14.28 6.08
CA ALA A 458 1.64 -14.69 6.14
C ALA A 458 1.47 -16.21 5.95
N GLU A 459 2.23 -16.82 5.04
CA GLU A 459 2.20 -18.28 4.83
C GLU A 459 2.69 -19.03 6.07
N ASP A 460 3.79 -18.57 6.69
CA ASP A 460 4.33 -19.17 7.89
C ASP A 460 3.36 -19.07 9.09
N ILE A 461 2.76 -17.89 9.30
CA ILE A 461 1.73 -17.66 10.33
C ILE A 461 0.54 -18.60 10.10
N MET A 462 0.05 -18.70 8.86
CA MET A 462 -1.06 -19.61 8.53
C MET A 462 -0.70 -21.07 8.77
N TRP A 463 0.53 -21.47 8.45
CA TRP A 463 0.99 -22.82 8.70
C TRP A 463 0.97 -23.15 10.20
N GLN A 464 1.46 -22.26 11.06
CA GLN A 464 1.44 -22.44 12.51
C GLN A 464 0.03 -22.51 13.08
N LEU A 465 -0.85 -21.60 12.66
CA LEU A 465 -2.24 -21.60 13.08
C LEU A 465 -2.93 -22.93 12.74
N ARG A 466 -2.65 -23.49 11.56
CA ARG A 466 -3.18 -24.79 11.13
C ARG A 466 -2.60 -25.96 11.92
N VAL A 467 -1.28 -26.00 12.13
CA VAL A 467 -0.61 -27.08 12.89
C VAL A 467 -1.07 -27.10 14.35
N ALA A 468 -1.25 -25.92 14.95
CA ALA A 468 -1.68 -25.79 16.34
C ALA A 468 -3.20 -25.87 16.53
N TYR A 469 -3.96 -26.20 15.48
CA TYR A 469 -5.43 -26.27 15.51
C TYR A 469 -6.08 -25.01 16.09
N PHE A 470 -5.49 -23.83 15.84
CA PHE A 470 -5.94 -22.54 16.37
C PHE A 470 -5.99 -22.44 17.92
N ARG A 471 -5.30 -23.36 18.64
CA ARG A 471 -5.28 -23.40 20.11
C ARG A 471 -4.13 -22.63 20.75
N THR A 472 -3.09 -22.31 19.99
CA THR A 472 -1.95 -21.52 20.45
C THR A 472 -2.05 -20.09 19.94
N PHE A 473 -1.63 -19.15 20.78
CA PHE A 473 -1.47 -17.76 20.36
C PHE A 473 -0.34 -17.65 19.32
N VAL A 474 -0.60 -16.94 18.23
CA VAL A 474 0.38 -16.62 17.20
C VAL A 474 0.44 -15.10 17.07
N ASN A 475 1.65 -14.55 17.11
CA ASN A 475 1.86 -13.12 17.09
C ASN A 475 1.66 -12.57 15.66
N LEU A 476 0.63 -11.75 15.47
CA LEU A 476 0.32 -11.12 14.17
C LEU A 476 0.99 -9.75 13.99
N LYS A 477 1.71 -9.25 15.00
CA LYS A 477 2.32 -7.90 14.98
C LYS A 477 3.25 -7.69 13.80
N SER A 478 4.07 -8.69 13.46
CA SER A 478 4.98 -8.60 12.31
C SER A 478 4.23 -8.49 10.98
N LEU A 479 3.06 -9.13 10.85
CA LEU A 479 2.26 -9.07 9.64
C LEU A 479 1.59 -7.69 9.50
N VAL A 480 1.04 -7.18 10.62
CA VAL A 480 0.42 -5.86 10.70
C VAL A 480 1.41 -4.75 10.34
N THR A 481 2.64 -4.81 10.86
CA THR A 481 3.67 -3.81 10.57
C THR A 481 4.06 -3.81 9.09
N TRP A 482 4.14 -4.97 8.43
CA TRP A 482 4.34 -5.03 6.99
C TRP A 482 3.17 -4.45 6.19
N ASP A 483 1.94 -4.70 6.60
CA ASP A 483 0.78 -4.10 5.95
C ASP A 483 0.80 -2.56 6.07
N MET A 484 1.19 -2.00 7.22
CA MET A 484 1.41 -0.55 7.39
C MET A 484 2.51 -0.02 6.48
N ILE A 485 3.65 -0.72 6.38
CA ILE A 485 4.76 -0.34 5.51
C ILE A 485 4.30 -0.32 4.04
N LEU A 486 3.56 -1.33 3.60
CA LEU A 486 3.02 -1.41 2.24
C LEU A 486 2.01 -0.29 1.96
N GLU A 487 1.12 0.01 2.90
CA GLU A 487 0.17 1.12 2.78
C GLU A 487 0.90 2.48 2.70
N ALA A 488 1.94 2.69 3.51
CA ALA A 488 2.78 3.89 3.44
C ALA A 488 3.51 4.00 2.10
N HIS A 489 4.08 2.90 1.59
CA HIS A 489 4.72 2.87 0.26
C HIS A 489 3.74 3.23 -0.86
N MET A 490 2.52 2.69 -0.82
CA MET A 490 1.47 3.03 -1.79
C MET A 490 1.11 4.51 -1.72
N GLY A 491 0.98 5.07 -0.52
CA GLY A 491 0.73 6.51 -0.31
C GLY A 491 1.83 7.39 -0.91
N VAL A 492 3.10 7.03 -0.68
CA VAL A 492 4.25 7.75 -1.25
C VAL A 492 4.29 7.65 -2.77
N MET A 493 4.08 6.47 -3.34
CA MET A 493 4.02 6.27 -4.80
C MET A 493 2.90 7.08 -5.43
N LEU A 494 1.71 7.11 -4.81
CA LEU A 494 0.59 7.92 -5.27
C LEU A 494 0.94 9.41 -5.24
N ALA A 495 1.55 9.90 -4.15
CA ALA A 495 1.98 11.29 -4.04
C ALA A 495 3.02 11.69 -5.11
N ILE A 496 4.04 10.84 -5.33
CA ILE A 496 5.05 11.04 -6.37
C ILE A 496 4.40 11.06 -7.76
N HIS A 497 3.46 10.15 -8.03
CA HIS A 497 2.76 10.10 -9.32
C HIS A 497 1.86 11.31 -9.54
N LEU A 498 1.17 11.79 -8.51
CA LEU A 498 0.37 13.03 -8.58
C LEU A 498 1.26 14.24 -8.88
N LEU A 499 2.44 14.34 -8.25
CA LEU A 499 3.43 15.37 -8.58
C LEU A 499 3.94 15.21 -10.02
N ARG A 500 4.13 13.97 -10.48
CA ARG A 500 4.54 13.69 -11.85
C ARG A 500 3.47 14.09 -12.87
N CYS A 501 2.19 13.94 -12.55
CA CYS A 501 1.08 14.39 -13.40
C CYS A 501 1.11 15.91 -13.64
N LEU A 502 1.69 16.72 -12.74
CA LEU A 502 1.90 18.16 -12.98
C LEU A 502 2.85 18.42 -14.16
N SER A 503 3.69 17.45 -14.55
CA SER A 503 4.53 17.59 -15.75
C SER A 503 3.72 17.76 -17.03
N LEU A 504 2.48 17.26 -17.07
CA LEU A 504 1.56 17.40 -18.20
C LEU A 504 1.18 18.86 -18.45
N MET A 505 1.31 19.73 -17.44
CA MET A 505 1.09 21.17 -17.59
C MET A 505 2.05 21.82 -18.59
N LYS A 506 3.21 21.21 -18.89
CA LYS A 506 4.18 21.71 -19.87
C LYS A 506 3.60 21.82 -21.27
N TYR A 507 2.61 20.99 -21.61
CA TYR A 507 1.99 20.96 -22.93
C TYR A 507 0.89 22.02 -23.10
N VAL A 508 0.33 22.54 -22.01
CA VAL A 508 -0.68 23.61 -22.05
C VAL A 508 0.03 24.97 -21.96
N PRO A 509 -0.05 25.85 -22.98
CA PRO A 509 0.74 27.09 -23.04
C PRO A 509 0.51 28.04 -21.86
N ARG A 510 -0.72 28.10 -21.33
CA ARG A 510 -1.07 28.93 -20.17
C ARG A 510 -0.43 28.40 -18.88
N LEU A 511 -0.53 27.09 -18.65
CA LEU A 511 -0.01 26.43 -17.45
C LEU A 511 1.52 26.35 -17.45
N ARG A 512 2.14 26.20 -18.63
CA ARG A 512 3.60 26.28 -18.77
C ARG A 512 4.16 27.62 -18.30
N ARG A 513 3.49 28.74 -18.58
CA ARG A 513 3.91 30.07 -18.11
C ARG A 513 3.85 30.18 -16.58
N LEU A 514 2.79 29.68 -15.96
CA LEU A 514 2.68 29.61 -14.50
C LEU A 514 3.80 28.77 -13.88
N GLY A 515 4.09 27.60 -14.44
CA GLY A 515 5.18 26.74 -13.95
C GLY A 515 6.57 27.40 -14.06
N LEU A 516 6.82 28.21 -15.10
CA LEU A 516 8.07 28.96 -15.24
C LEU A 516 8.20 30.10 -14.24
N ILE A 517 7.09 30.79 -13.93
CA ILE A 517 7.06 31.83 -12.89
C ILE A 517 7.36 31.20 -11.53
N LEU A 518 6.68 30.10 -11.20
CA LEU A 518 6.89 29.39 -9.94
C LEU A 518 8.33 28.88 -9.81
N ALA A 519 8.89 28.27 -10.85
CA ALA A 519 10.27 27.77 -10.84
C ALA A 519 11.35 28.86 -10.73
N ARG A 520 11.03 30.11 -11.10
CA ARG A 520 11.91 31.27 -10.84
C ARG A 520 11.73 31.77 -9.41
N ALA A 521 10.48 31.96 -8.98
CA ALA A 521 10.16 32.43 -7.64
C ALA A 521 10.68 31.49 -6.54
N THR A 522 10.71 30.17 -6.76
CA THR A 522 11.26 29.21 -5.78
C THR A 522 12.73 29.43 -5.48
N LYS A 523 13.53 29.89 -6.45
CA LYS A 523 14.95 30.21 -6.21
C LYS A 523 15.08 31.42 -5.29
N ASP A 524 14.24 32.42 -5.48
CA ASP A 524 14.25 33.62 -4.66
C ASP A 524 13.73 33.32 -3.23
N VAL A 525 12.69 32.50 -3.11
CA VAL A 525 12.15 32.07 -1.80
C VAL A 525 13.16 31.23 -1.02
N LEU A 526 13.86 30.29 -1.67
CA LEU A 526 14.86 29.43 -1.01
C LEU A 526 16.09 30.20 -0.50
N ILE A 527 16.32 31.42 -1.00
CA ILE A 527 17.39 32.31 -0.52
C ILE A 527 16.93 33.11 0.70
N VAL A 528 15.62 33.37 0.80
CA VAL A 528 15.00 34.18 1.87
C VAL A 528 14.68 33.32 3.11
N THR A 529 14.37 32.04 2.91
CA THR A 529 14.19 31.04 3.99
C THR A 529 15.50 30.39 4.36
#